data_AF-A0A7Z9BQA6-F1
#
_entry.id   AF-A0A7Z9BQA6-F1
#
_cell.length_a   1.000
_cell.length_b   1.000
_cell.length_c   1.000
_cell.angle_alpha   90.00
_cell.angle_beta   90.00
_cell.angle_gamma   90.00
#
_symmetry.space_group_name_H-M   'P 1'
#
loop_
_entity.id
_entity.type
_entity.pdbx_description
1 polymer ?
#
loop_
_entity_poly.entity_id
_entity_poly.type
_entity_poly.pdbx_seq_one_letter_code
_entity_poly.pdbx_strand_id
1 'polypeptide(L)'
;MIKQHYQRLSESEQLLMLWLANQDKTVNILSKPTEFSSDTDFLRAIQSLKKRGLIQQARNNKESCWSLEPVIKEYMKNQSLSHSKR
;
A
#
# COMPACT_ATOMS: atom_id res chain seq x y z
N MET A 1 -16.83 -5.12 2.43
CA MET A 1 -16.23 -3.92 3.05
C MET A 1 -14.91 -3.54 2.36
N ILE A 2 -13.79 -4.27 2.54
CA ILE A 2 -12.46 -3.91 1.98
C ILE A 2 -12.47 -3.77 0.44
N LYS A 3 -13.13 -4.68 -0.28
CA LYS A 3 -13.24 -4.66 -1.75
C LYS A 3 -13.83 -3.36 -2.31
N GLN A 4 -14.83 -2.79 -1.63
CA GLN A 4 -15.49 -1.56 -2.07
C GLN A 4 -14.61 -0.33 -1.84
N HIS A 5 -13.86 -0.30 -0.73
CA HIS A 5 -12.87 0.74 -0.49
C HIS A 5 -11.75 0.65 -1.52
N TYR A 6 -11.29 -0.56 -1.84
CA TYR A 6 -10.27 -0.81 -2.86
C TYR A 6 -10.68 -0.29 -4.25
N GLN A 7 -11.90 -0.57 -4.71
CA GLN A 7 -12.39 -0.12 -6.02
C GLN A 7 -12.50 1.40 -6.16
N ARG A 8 -12.55 2.15 -5.06
CA ARG A 8 -12.61 3.62 -5.04
C ARG A 8 -11.24 4.26 -4.90
N LEU A 9 -10.17 3.46 -4.88
CA LEU A 9 -8.81 3.97 -4.84
C LEU A 9 -8.37 4.41 -6.24
N SER A 10 -7.61 5.49 -6.29
CA SER A 10 -6.91 5.90 -7.51
C SER A 10 -5.86 4.86 -7.91
N GLU A 11 -5.40 4.92 -9.15
CA GLU A 11 -4.35 4.03 -9.65
C GLU A 11 -3.09 4.07 -8.78
N SER A 12 -2.63 5.27 -8.41
CA SER A 12 -1.48 5.47 -7.53
C SER A 12 -1.68 4.85 -6.13
N GLU A 13 -2.89 4.92 -5.58
CA GLU A 13 -3.21 4.29 -4.29
C GLU A 13 -3.23 2.76 -4.39
N GLN A 14 -3.80 2.20 -5.46
CA GLN A 14 -3.82 0.75 -5.70
C GLN A 14 -2.40 0.22 -5.91
N LEU A 15 -1.58 0.93 -6.68
CA LEU A 15 -0.20 0.58 -6.97
C LEU A 15 0.66 0.62 -5.69
N LEU A 16 0.47 1.62 -4.83
CA LEU A 16 1.12 1.67 -3.52
C LEU A 16 0.74 0.48 -2.65
N MET A 17 -0.54 0.10 -2.62
CA MET A 17 -0.97 -1.06 -1.82
C MET A 17 -0.42 -2.37 -2.37
N LEU A 18 -0.41 -2.57 -3.69
CA LEU A 18 0.21 -3.74 -4.32
C LEU A 18 1.70 -3.83 -3.96
N TRP A 19 2.41 -2.71 -4.07
CA TRP A 19 3.82 -2.66 -3.69
C TRP A 19 4.02 -3.00 -2.22
N LEU A 20 3.29 -2.38 -1.29
CA LEU A 20 3.39 -2.68 0.14
C LEU A 20 3.00 -4.14 0.48
N ALA A 21 2.08 -4.76 -0.27
CA ALA A 21 1.67 -6.15 -0.05
C ALA A 21 2.79 -7.15 -0.36
N ASN A 22 3.64 -6.81 -1.33
CA ASN A 22 4.80 -7.61 -1.75
C ASN A 22 6.02 -7.46 -0.83
N GLN A 23 5.96 -6.56 0.16
CA GLN A 23 7.08 -6.30 1.06
C GLN A 23 6.92 -7.17 2.31
N ASP A 24 7.95 -7.95 2.63
CA ASP A 24 7.94 -8.80 3.84
C ASP A 24 8.01 -7.97 5.14
N LYS A 25 8.58 -6.77 5.06
CA LYS A 25 8.81 -5.87 6.21
C LYS A 25 8.20 -4.48 5.96
N THR A 26 8.16 -3.67 7.01
CA THR A 26 7.80 -2.25 6.92
C THR A 26 8.79 -1.52 6.02
N VAL A 27 8.31 -0.71 5.09
CA VAL A 27 9.14 -0.03 4.09
C VAL A 27 9.27 1.43 4.42
N ASN A 28 10.49 1.96 4.30
CA ASN A 28 10.75 3.38 4.51
C ASN A 28 10.13 4.20 3.35
N ILE A 29 9.49 5.32 3.66
CA ILE A 29 8.97 6.27 2.67
C ILE A 29 10.04 6.80 1.70
N LEU A 30 11.31 6.78 2.09
CA LEU A 30 12.43 7.16 1.23
C LEU A 30 12.68 6.15 0.11
N SER A 31 12.18 4.92 0.25
CA SER A 31 12.31 3.86 -0.74
C SER A 31 11.13 3.89 -1.72
N LYS A 32 11.03 4.96 -2.52
CA LYS A 32 9.98 5.08 -3.55
C LYS A 32 10.08 3.91 -4.54
N PRO A 33 8.95 3.27 -4.91
CA PRO A 33 8.94 2.24 -5.95
C PRO A 33 9.31 2.83 -7.31
N THR A 34 9.99 2.06 -8.15
CA THR A 34 10.32 2.43 -9.53
C THR A 34 9.08 2.66 -10.40
N GLU A 35 7.96 2.05 -10.01
CA GLU A 35 6.65 2.14 -10.63
C GLU A 35 5.98 3.51 -10.42
N PHE A 36 6.49 4.34 -9.51
CA PHE A 36 6.06 5.73 -9.34
C PHE A 36 6.95 6.70 -10.11
N SER A 37 6.43 7.22 -11.22
CA SER A 37 7.09 8.25 -12.03
C SER A 37 7.21 9.61 -11.31
N SER A 38 6.36 9.87 -10.32
CA SER A 38 6.22 11.18 -9.65
C SER A 38 6.24 11.03 -8.13
N ASP A 39 7.10 11.80 -7.47
CA ASP A 39 7.20 11.84 -6.01
C ASP A 39 5.93 12.44 -5.39
N THR A 40 5.31 13.40 -6.09
CA THR A 40 4.05 14.02 -5.67
C THR A 40 2.92 13.01 -5.60
N ASP A 41 2.80 12.14 -6.61
CA ASP A 41 1.73 11.13 -6.66
C ASP A 41 1.97 10.02 -5.64
N PHE A 42 3.23 9.65 -5.43
CA PHE A 42 3.62 8.74 -4.36
C PHE A 42 3.26 9.28 -2.97
N LEU A 43 3.65 10.52 -2.65
CA LEU A 43 3.33 11.15 -1.36
C LEU A 43 1.83 11.35 -1.17
N ARG A 44 1.10 11.73 -2.23
CA ARG A 44 -0.37 11.86 -2.20
C ARG A 44 -1.04 10.51 -1.91
N ALA A 45 -0.57 9.43 -2.53
CA ALA A 45 -1.07 8.08 -2.29
C ALA A 45 -0.86 7.68 -0.82
N ILE A 46 0.34 7.90 -0.27
CA ILE A 46 0.63 7.62 1.15
C ILE A 46 -0.31 8.39 2.07
N GLN A 47 -0.44 9.71 1.87
CA GLN A 47 -1.30 10.54 2.70
C GLN A 47 -2.77 10.11 2.66
N SER A 48 -3.27 9.76 1.47
CA SER A 48 -4.65 9.32 1.31
C SER A 48 -4.90 7.96 1.98
N LEU A 49 -4.02 6.98 1.76
CA LEU A 49 -4.13 5.67 2.41
C LEU A 49 -4.03 5.77 3.93
N LYS A 50 -3.15 6.64 4.44
CA LYS A 50 -3.03 6.93 5.88
C LYS A 50 -4.34 7.50 6.44
N LYS A 51 -4.94 8.50 5.78
CA LYS A 51 -6.21 9.11 6.21
C LYS A 51 -7.37 8.10 6.24
N ARG A 52 -7.32 7.09 5.37
CA ARG A 52 -8.32 6.01 5.29
C ARG A 52 -8.05 4.85 6.27
N GLY A 53 -6.93 4.86 7.00
CA GLY A 53 -6.54 3.77 7.89
C GLY A 53 -6.15 2.48 7.17
N LEU A 54 -5.67 2.57 5.92
CA LEU A 54 -5.30 1.40 5.12
C LEU A 54 -3.82 1.00 5.27
N ILE A 55 -3.00 1.92 5.77
CA ILE A 55 -1.58 1.70 6.07
C ILE A 55 -1.28 2.14 7.50
N GLN A 56 -0.36 1.44 8.14
CA GLN A 56 0.13 1.75 9.47
C GLN A 56 1.57 2.24 9.41
N GLN A 57 1.90 3.17 10.31
CA GLN A 57 3.28 3.53 10.59
C GLN A 57 3.85 2.59 11.65
N ALA A 58 5.06 2.08 11.42
CA ALA A 58 5.74 1.25 12.40
C ALA A 58 6.00 2.08 13.68
N ARG A 59 5.66 1.53 14.86
CA ARG A 59 5.86 2.20 16.16
C ARG A 59 7.33 2.35 16.58
N ASN A 60 8.27 1.75 15.85
CA ASN A 60 9.69 1.81 16.18
C ASN A 60 10.29 3.10 15.62
N ASN A 61 10.11 4.16 16.41
CA ASN A 61 10.68 5.49 16.27
C ASN A 61 12.07 5.51 15.64
N LYS A 62 12.16 6.02 14.40
CA LYS A 62 13.23 6.86 13.83
C LYS A 62 13.09 7.01 12.31
N GLU A 63 12.33 6.13 11.67
CA GLU A 63 12.12 6.15 10.23
C GLU A 63 10.62 6.10 9.90
N SER A 64 10.20 6.87 8.89
CA SER A 64 8.84 6.87 8.36
C SER A 64 8.58 5.57 7.61
N CYS A 65 8.54 4.47 8.35
CA CYS A 65 8.33 3.12 7.85
C CYS A 65 6.84 2.78 7.87
N TRP A 66 6.34 2.26 6.75
CA TRP A 66 4.94 1.98 6.51
C TRP A 66 4.73 0.51 6.16
N SER A 67 3.60 -0.05 6.58
CA SER A 67 3.13 -1.36 6.16
C SER A 67 1.62 -1.35 5.98
N LEU A 68 1.09 -2.30 5.22
CA LEU A 68 -0.35 -2.57 5.23
C LEU A 68 -0.76 -3.14 6.59
N GLU A 69 -2.02 -2.87 6.95
CA GLU A 69 -2.72 -3.66 7.96
C GLU A 69 -2.67 -5.15 7.59
N PRO A 70 -2.45 -6.08 8.54
CA PRO A 70 -2.41 -7.52 8.25
C PRO A 70 -3.62 -8.02 7.45
N VAL A 71 -4.82 -7.54 7.80
CA VAL A 71 -6.08 -7.89 7.13
C VAL A 71 -6.10 -7.41 5.67
N ILE A 72 -5.53 -6.24 5.39
CA ILE A 72 -5.46 -5.68 4.03
C ILE A 72 -4.39 -6.42 3.21
N LYS A 73 -3.25 -6.76 3.83
CA LYS A 73 -2.20 -7.56 3.20
C LYS A 73 -2.74 -8.93 2.77
N GLU A 74 -3.51 -9.59 3.62
CA GLU A 74 -4.15 -10.87 3.31
C GLU A 74 -5.16 -10.73 2.16
N TYR A 75 -6.00 -9.69 2.20
CA TYR A 75 -6.93 -9.38 1.10
C TYR A 75 -6.21 -9.19 -0.25
N MET A 76 -5.10 -8.46 -0.26
CA MET A 76 -4.30 -8.21 -1.47
C MET A 76 -3.69 -9.50 -2.01
N LYS A 77 -3.11 -10.34 -1.15
CA LYS A 77 -2.56 -11.65 -1.56
C LYS A 77 -3.62 -12.54 -2.21
N ASN A 78 -4.82 -12.56 -1.65
CA ASN A 78 -5.96 -13.33 -2.20
C ASN A 78 -6.45 -12.78 -3.55
N GLN A 79 -6.33 -11.47 -3.80
CA GLN A 79 -6.61 -10.87 -5.10
C GLN A 79 -5.54 -11.18 -6.15
N SER A 80 -4.25 -11.11 -5.80
CA SER A 80 -3.14 -11.44 -6.72
C SER A 80 -3.19 -12.91 -7.15
N LEU A 81 -3.52 -13.83 -6.24
CA LEU A 81 -3.73 -15.25 -6.54
C LEU A 81 -4.91 -15.51 -7.49
N SER A 82 -5.91 -14.63 -7.48
CA SER A 82 -7.09 -14.74 -8.35
C SER A 82 -6.83 -14.29 -9.80
N HIS A 83 -5.79 -13.48 -10.05
CA HIS A 83 -5.36 -13.08 -11.40
C HIS A 83 -4.35 -14.05 -12.03
N SER A 84 -3.72 -14.93 -11.24
CA SER A 84 -2.77 -15.95 -11.76
C SER A 84 -3.45 -17.23 -12.28
N LYS A 85 -4.78 -17.25 -12.39
CA LYS A 85 -5.58 -18.43 -12.81
C LYS A 85 -6.47 -18.19 -14.05
N ARG A 86 -6.18 -17.20 -14.88
CA ARG A 86 -6.84 -17.04 -16.19
C ARG A 86 -5.83 -17.02 -17.31
#